data_AF-A0A969QQX8-F1
#
_entry.id   AF-A0A969QQX8-F1
#
_cell.length_a   1.000
_cell.length_b   1.000
_cell.length_c   1.000
_cell.angle_alpha   90.00
_cell.angle_beta   90.00
_cell.angle_gamma   90.00
#
_symmetry.space_group_name_H-M   'P 1'
#
loop_
_entity.id
_entity.type
_entity.pdbx_description
1 polymer ?
#
loop_
_entity_poly.entity_id
_entity_poly.type
_entity_poly.pdbx_seq_one_letter_code
_entity_poly.pdbx_strand_id
1 'polypeptide(L)'
;MVGLQGGGKINMTQADALNAVNEHMGDALKEIERHGHGNDPNHLGEAIFKAAKYMWRMTDAAKNMGHGGLAEVQKLYDVARKIAEEVKGSGDPSEQEQASLMIFLEKFDATSPQDLAEIVIRIGTRIGNAHHLMQKFNEEHSDRLTQATPAKKTINSNM
;
A
#
# COMPACT_ATOMS: atom_id res chain seq x y z
N MET A 1 -4.28 15.94 -4.24
CA MET A 1 -3.05 16.73 -4.49
C MET A 1 -2.18 16.63 -3.24
N VAL A 2 -1.14 15.79 -3.25
CA VAL A 2 -0.01 15.89 -2.31
C VAL A 2 0.90 16.99 -2.85
N GLY A 3 1.34 17.90 -1.98
CA GLY A 3 1.98 19.16 -2.35
C GLY A 3 3.19 18.97 -3.25
N LEU A 4 3.03 19.35 -4.51
CA LEU A 4 4.12 19.71 -5.41
C LEU A 4 4.67 21.07 -4.92
N GLN A 5 5.57 21.06 -3.94
CA GLN A 5 6.35 22.24 -3.59
C GLN A 5 7.84 21.94 -3.76
N GLY A 6 8.43 22.58 -4.76
CA GLY A 6 9.87 22.79 -4.85
C GLY A 6 10.66 21.70 -5.57
N GLY A 7 10.53 21.62 -6.90
CA GLY A 7 11.64 21.54 -7.87
C GLY A 7 12.82 20.55 -7.72
N GLY A 8 12.88 19.71 -6.70
CA GLY A 8 13.85 18.65 -6.53
C GLY A 8 13.15 17.31 -6.71
N LYS A 9 13.70 16.44 -7.55
CA LYS A 9 13.33 15.02 -7.52
C LYS A 9 13.71 14.51 -6.13
N ILE A 10 12.76 14.45 -5.21
CA ILE A 10 12.96 13.75 -3.95
C ILE A 10 12.98 12.28 -4.33
N ASN A 11 14.19 11.73 -4.49
CA ASN A 11 14.40 10.30 -4.61
C ASN A 11 14.11 9.69 -3.23
N MET A 12 12.83 9.54 -2.90
CA MET A 12 12.42 8.76 -1.73
C MET A 12 13.01 7.36 -1.90
N THR A 13 13.78 6.91 -0.92
CA THR A 13 14.37 5.57 -1.01
C THR A 13 13.25 4.54 -0.87
N GLN A 14 13.43 3.35 -1.45
CA GLN A 14 12.39 2.32 -1.33
C GLN A 14 12.16 1.89 0.13
N ALA A 15 13.14 2.08 1.01
CA ALA A 15 13.02 1.87 2.45
C ALA A 15 12.09 2.90 3.12
N ASP A 16 12.19 4.18 2.73
CA ASP A 16 11.28 5.23 3.20
C ASP A 16 9.83 4.96 2.78
N ALA A 17 9.66 4.41 1.58
CA ALA A 17 8.34 4.04 1.07
C ALA A 17 7.75 2.81 1.79
N LEU A 18 8.55 1.81 2.16
CA LEU A 18 8.08 0.69 2.98
C LEU A 18 7.69 1.15 4.39
N ASN A 19 8.44 2.09 4.97
CA ASN A 19 8.07 2.71 6.24
C ASN A 19 6.71 3.42 6.14
N ALA A 20 6.46 4.15 5.04
CA ALA A 20 5.16 4.77 4.79
C ALA A 20 4.03 3.75 4.67
N VAL A 21 4.27 2.60 3.99
CA VAL A 21 3.30 1.48 3.95
C VAL A 21 2.97 1.01 5.36
N ASN A 22 3.98 0.75 6.19
CA ASN A 22 3.78 0.25 7.56
C ASN A 22 3.08 1.27 8.46
N GLU A 23 3.44 2.55 8.35
CA GLU A 23 2.81 3.63 9.10
C GLU A 23 1.32 3.75 8.75
N HIS A 24 1.00 3.78 7.45
CA HIS A 24 -0.39 3.90 6.99
C HIS A 24 -1.21 2.63 7.24
N MET A 25 -0.58 1.45 7.21
CA MET A 25 -1.21 0.22 7.68
C MET A 25 -1.57 0.33 9.17
N GLY A 26 -0.62 0.76 10.01
CA GLY A 26 -0.84 0.95 11.44
C GLY A 26 -1.95 1.96 11.74
N ASP A 27 -1.98 3.08 11.02
CA ASP A 27 -3.04 4.08 11.19
C ASP A 27 -4.40 3.58 10.72
N ALA A 28 -4.47 2.83 9.63
CA ALA A 28 -5.72 2.19 9.21
C ALA A 28 -6.24 1.24 10.30
N LEU A 29 -5.36 0.40 10.86
CA LEU A 29 -5.73 -0.54 11.92
C LEU A 29 -6.20 0.16 13.20
N LYS A 30 -5.56 1.28 13.59
CA LYS A 30 -6.03 2.10 14.72
C LYS A 30 -7.43 2.65 14.50
N GLU A 31 -7.76 3.10 13.29
CA GLU A 31 -9.12 3.59 12.99
C GLU A 31 -10.14 2.45 13.00
N ILE A 32 -9.76 1.28 12.46
CA ILE A 32 -10.62 0.09 12.47
C ILE A 32 -10.90 -0.36 13.90
N GLU A 33 -9.88 -0.38 14.77
CA GLU A 33 -10.06 -0.66 16.18
C GLU A 33 -10.96 0.39 16.83
N ARG A 34 -10.64 1.68 16.71
CA ARG A 34 -11.40 2.76 17.37
C ARG A 34 -12.87 2.81 16.98
N HIS A 35 -13.21 2.53 15.73
CA HIS A 35 -14.55 2.72 15.17
C HIS A 35 -15.28 1.41 14.86
N GLY A 36 -14.60 0.27 14.92
CA GLY A 36 -15.15 -1.06 14.68
C GLY A 36 -15.63 -1.78 15.94
N HIS A 37 -15.64 -1.11 17.11
CA HIS A 37 -16.05 -1.73 18.37
C HIS A 37 -17.50 -1.41 18.72
N GLY A 38 -18.29 -2.48 18.90
CA GLY A 38 -19.64 -2.45 19.47
C GLY A 38 -20.59 -3.44 18.78
N ASN A 39 -21.82 -3.57 19.29
CA ASN A 39 -22.79 -4.58 18.83
C ASN A 39 -23.69 -4.13 17.65
N ASP A 40 -23.42 -2.96 17.05
CA ASP A 40 -24.19 -2.46 15.91
C ASP A 40 -23.55 -2.91 14.59
N PRO A 41 -24.29 -3.55 13.65
CA PRO A 41 -23.81 -3.83 12.29
C PRO A 41 -23.33 -2.57 11.53
N ASN A 42 -23.69 -1.36 11.97
CA ASN A 42 -23.23 -0.10 11.39
C ASN A 42 -21.75 0.21 11.66
N HIS A 43 -21.09 -0.45 12.63
CA HIS A 43 -19.69 -0.17 12.96
C HIS A 43 -18.70 -0.53 11.85
N LEU A 44 -19.06 -1.45 10.94
CA LEU A 44 -18.21 -1.76 9.80
C LEU A 44 -18.15 -0.59 8.81
N GLY A 45 -19.28 0.06 8.53
CA GLY A 45 -19.32 1.22 7.63
C GLY A 45 -18.50 2.39 8.16
N GLU A 46 -18.61 2.67 9.46
CA GLU A 46 -17.79 3.68 10.14
C GLU A 46 -16.30 3.34 10.09
N ALA A 47 -15.93 2.11 10.46
CA ALA A 47 -14.53 1.66 10.42
C ALA A 47 -13.93 1.80 9.01
N ILE A 48 -14.66 1.38 7.97
CA ILE A 48 -14.22 1.54 6.57
C ILE A 48 -14.03 3.01 6.22
N PHE A 49 -15.02 3.85 6.53
CA PHE A 49 -14.99 5.27 6.20
C PHE A 49 -13.80 5.98 6.86
N LYS A 50 -13.56 5.73 8.14
CA LYS A 50 -12.46 6.35 8.91
C LYS A 50 -11.09 5.84 8.46
N ALA A 51 -10.98 4.55 8.15
CA ALA A 51 -9.73 3.93 7.71
C ALA A 51 -9.37 4.22 6.23
N ALA A 52 -10.35 4.56 5.38
CA ALA A 52 -10.18 4.66 3.93
C ALA A 52 -9.01 5.56 3.49
N LYS A 53 -8.83 6.72 4.12
CA LYS A 53 -7.71 7.63 3.82
C LYS A 53 -6.35 6.93 4.02
N TYR A 54 -6.21 6.14 5.06
CA TYR A 54 -4.95 5.46 5.38
C TYR A 54 -4.75 4.23 4.50
N MET A 55 -5.81 3.48 4.20
CA MET A 55 -5.77 2.39 3.20
C MET A 55 -5.34 2.90 1.81
N TRP A 56 -5.84 4.07 1.41
CA TRP A 56 -5.44 4.71 0.16
C TRP A 56 -3.96 5.11 0.19
N ARG A 57 -3.49 5.80 1.25
CA ARG A 57 -2.08 6.20 1.36
C ARG A 57 -1.12 5.02 1.41
N MET A 58 -1.49 3.94 2.12
CA MET A 58 -0.74 2.69 2.15
C MET A 58 -0.55 2.11 0.75
N THR A 59 -1.65 2.03 -0.02
CA THR A 59 -1.60 1.47 -1.38
C THR A 59 -0.96 2.40 -2.39
N ASP A 60 -1.05 3.72 -2.21
CA ASP A 60 -0.34 4.72 -3.01
C ASP A 60 1.18 4.60 -2.81
N ALA A 61 1.65 4.49 -1.57
CA ALA A 61 3.05 4.23 -1.26
C ALA A 61 3.54 2.93 -1.91
N ALA A 62 2.75 1.84 -1.81
CA ALA A 62 3.07 0.58 -2.46
C ALA A 62 3.16 0.69 -4.00
N LYS A 63 2.26 1.46 -4.62
CA LYS A 63 2.31 1.74 -6.07
C LYS A 63 3.58 2.50 -6.45
N ASN A 64 3.96 3.49 -5.66
CA ASN A 64 5.19 4.27 -5.85
C ASN A 64 6.47 3.42 -5.67
N MET A 65 6.39 2.31 -4.92
CA MET A 65 7.46 1.30 -4.82
C MET A 65 7.52 0.34 -6.02
N GLY A 66 6.61 0.44 -6.98
CA GLY A 66 6.51 -0.49 -8.12
C GLY A 66 5.63 -1.71 -7.85
N HIS A 67 4.90 -1.75 -6.74
CA HIS A 67 4.00 -2.87 -6.39
C HIS A 67 2.57 -2.68 -6.89
N GLY A 68 2.31 -1.74 -7.80
CA GLY A 68 0.99 -1.51 -8.39
C GLY A 68 0.46 -2.66 -9.26
N GLY A 69 1.33 -3.57 -9.70
CA GLY A 69 0.94 -4.79 -10.41
C GLY A 69 0.32 -5.86 -9.51
N LEU A 70 0.38 -5.70 -8.18
CA LEU A 70 -0.30 -6.61 -7.26
C LEU A 70 -1.81 -6.32 -7.30
N ALA A 71 -2.60 -7.27 -7.80
CA ALA A 71 -4.04 -7.09 -8.01
C ALA A 71 -4.78 -6.58 -6.76
N GLU A 72 -4.44 -7.07 -5.57
CA GLU A 72 -5.06 -6.62 -4.32
C GLU A 72 -4.67 -5.18 -3.94
N VAL A 73 -3.45 -4.73 -4.27
CA VAL A 73 -3.01 -3.34 -4.02
C VAL A 73 -3.79 -2.39 -4.91
N GLN A 74 -3.89 -2.69 -6.20
CA GLN A 74 -4.66 -1.86 -7.13
C GLN A 74 -6.14 -1.81 -6.74
N LYS A 75 -6.71 -2.97 -6.39
CA LYS A 75 -8.11 -3.08 -5.95
C LYS A 75 -8.39 -2.26 -4.69
N LEU A 76 -7.54 -2.36 -3.67
CA LEU A 76 -7.71 -1.59 -2.44
C LEU A 76 -7.47 -0.09 -2.68
N TYR A 77 -6.50 0.27 -3.53
CA TYR A 77 -6.26 1.66 -3.93
C TYR A 77 -7.51 2.31 -4.53
N ASP A 78 -8.15 1.66 -5.51
CA ASP A 78 -9.29 2.24 -6.21
C ASP A 78 -10.49 2.46 -5.27
N VAL A 79 -10.80 1.46 -4.44
CA VAL A 79 -11.88 1.52 -3.45
C VAL A 79 -11.59 2.57 -2.39
N ALA A 80 -10.41 2.52 -1.77
CA ALA A 80 -10.06 3.41 -0.67
C ALA A 80 -9.95 4.87 -1.12
N ARG A 81 -9.41 5.12 -2.33
CA ARG A 81 -9.39 6.47 -2.92
C ARG A 81 -10.81 6.98 -3.17
N LYS A 82 -11.68 6.15 -3.76
CA LYS A 82 -13.08 6.51 -4.02
C LYS A 82 -13.77 6.94 -2.73
N ILE A 83 -13.64 6.16 -1.67
CA ILE A 83 -14.22 6.50 -0.36
C ILE A 83 -13.59 7.78 0.20
N ALA A 84 -12.26 7.87 0.21
CA ALA A 84 -11.55 8.99 0.83
C ALA A 84 -11.74 10.33 0.12
N GLU A 85 -11.95 10.33 -1.20
CA GLU A 85 -12.07 11.54 -2.02
C GLU A 85 -13.52 11.88 -2.40
N GLU A 86 -14.36 10.88 -2.69
CA GLU A 86 -15.69 11.10 -3.26
C GLU A 86 -16.81 11.04 -2.22
N VAL A 87 -16.68 10.15 -1.22
CA VAL A 87 -17.68 10.04 -0.13
C VAL A 87 -17.43 11.11 0.94
N LYS A 88 -16.16 11.47 1.16
CA LYS A 88 -15.79 12.47 2.16
C LYS A 88 -16.20 13.87 1.68
N GLY A 89 -17.38 14.32 2.09
CA GLY A 89 -17.96 15.61 1.72
C GLY A 89 -19.36 15.52 1.12
N SER A 90 -19.89 14.32 0.92
CA SER A 90 -21.28 14.10 0.48
C SER A 90 -22.18 13.81 1.68
N GLY A 91 -23.19 14.63 1.93
CA GLY A 91 -24.27 14.27 2.86
C GLY A 91 -23.90 14.21 4.35
N ASP A 92 -24.77 13.58 5.12
CA ASP A 92 -24.59 13.38 6.56
C ASP A 92 -23.62 12.22 6.89
N PRO A 93 -23.10 12.13 8.13
CA PRO A 93 -22.14 11.08 8.49
C PRO A 93 -22.67 9.65 8.28
N SER A 94 -23.95 9.38 8.58
CA SER A 94 -24.54 8.04 8.43
C SER A 94 -24.62 7.61 6.97
N GLU A 95 -24.98 8.51 6.06
CA GLU A 95 -24.99 8.25 4.62
C GLU A 95 -23.58 7.97 4.10
N GLN A 96 -22.57 8.68 4.61
CA GLN A 96 -21.17 8.44 4.25
C GLN A 96 -20.68 7.06 4.68
N GLU A 97 -21.01 6.65 5.90
CA GLU A 97 -20.64 5.34 6.45
C GLU A 97 -21.31 4.21 5.67
N GLN A 98 -22.60 4.36 5.35
CA GLN A 98 -23.33 3.38 4.53
C GLN A 98 -22.80 3.32 3.09
N ALA A 99 -22.52 4.47 2.45
CA ALA A 99 -21.94 4.51 1.12
C ALA A 99 -20.54 3.87 1.10
N SER A 100 -19.74 4.13 2.13
CA SER A 100 -18.40 3.54 2.29
C SER A 100 -18.47 2.02 2.40
N LEU A 101 -19.42 1.51 3.19
CA LEU A 101 -19.69 0.08 3.29
C LEU A 101 -20.01 -0.51 1.91
N MET A 102 -21.01 0.04 1.22
CA MET A 102 -21.44 -0.47 -0.08
C MET A 102 -20.30 -0.51 -1.12
N ILE A 103 -19.53 0.58 -1.23
CA ILE A 103 -18.40 0.68 -2.17
C ILE A 103 -17.33 -0.36 -1.83
N PHE A 104 -17.07 -0.60 -0.55
CA PHE A 104 -16.06 -1.57 -0.13
C PHE A 104 -16.51 -3.01 -0.43
N LEU A 105 -17.77 -3.33 -0.13
CA LEU A 105 -18.33 -4.67 -0.32
C LEU A 105 -18.48 -5.09 -1.79
N GLU A 106 -18.53 -4.14 -2.73
CA GLU A 106 -18.44 -4.45 -4.17
C GLU A 106 -17.15 -5.20 -4.54
N LYS A 107 -16.09 -5.02 -3.75
CA LYS A 107 -14.76 -5.55 -4.02
C LYS A 107 -14.31 -6.52 -2.96
N PHE A 108 -14.62 -6.32 -1.70
CA PHE A 108 -14.10 -7.12 -0.60
C PHE A 108 -15.23 -7.80 0.16
N ASP A 109 -15.05 -9.08 0.45
CA ASP A 109 -15.95 -9.80 1.34
C ASP A 109 -15.51 -9.54 2.78
N ALA A 110 -16.15 -8.56 3.42
CA ALA A 110 -15.93 -8.21 4.82
C ALA A 110 -17.29 -8.16 5.51
N THR A 111 -17.47 -8.98 6.53
CA THR A 111 -18.70 -9.05 7.31
C THR A 111 -18.54 -8.41 8.69
N SER A 112 -17.29 -8.16 9.09
CA SER A 112 -16.96 -7.58 10.38
C SER A 112 -15.77 -6.61 10.29
N PRO A 113 -15.59 -5.70 11.27
CA PRO A 113 -14.37 -4.89 11.38
C PRO A 113 -13.10 -5.74 11.51
N GLN A 114 -13.20 -6.95 12.06
CA GLN A 114 -12.09 -7.89 12.12
C GLN A 114 -11.68 -8.37 10.72
N ASP A 115 -12.65 -8.70 9.85
CA ASP A 115 -12.38 -9.09 8.46
C ASP A 115 -11.70 -7.94 7.71
N LEU A 116 -12.13 -6.70 7.96
CA LEU A 116 -11.51 -5.50 7.41
C LEU A 116 -10.04 -5.37 7.86
N ALA A 117 -9.76 -5.54 9.16
CA ALA A 117 -8.40 -5.52 9.68
C ALA A 117 -7.54 -6.62 9.03
N GLU A 118 -8.08 -7.83 8.87
CA GLU A 118 -7.39 -8.94 8.21
C GLU A 118 -7.08 -8.66 6.73
N ILE A 119 -7.99 -8.00 6.01
CA ILE A 119 -7.73 -7.54 4.63
C ILE A 119 -6.56 -6.54 4.60
N VAL A 120 -6.56 -5.55 5.50
CA VAL A 120 -5.50 -4.54 5.59
C VAL A 120 -4.15 -5.19 5.92
N ILE A 121 -4.11 -6.06 6.92
CA ILE A 121 -2.90 -6.79 7.34
C ILE A 121 -2.39 -7.68 6.22
N ARG A 122 -3.27 -8.46 5.56
CA ARG A 122 -2.89 -9.35 4.46
C ARG A 122 -2.24 -8.59 3.33
N ILE A 123 -2.86 -7.48 2.91
CA ILE A 123 -2.35 -6.67 1.79
C ILE A 123 -1.03 -5.98 2.17
N GLY A 124 -0.95 -5.37 3.36
CA GLY A 124 0.28 -4.76 3.86
C GLY A 124 1.45 -5.76 3.96
N THR A 125 1.18 -6.96 4.49
CA THR A 125 2.17 -8.05 4.58
C THR A 125 2.61 -8.52 3.19
N ARG A 126 1.68 -8.63 2.25
CA ARG A 126 1.99 -8.99 0.86
C ARG A 126 2.88 -7.96 0.17
N ILE A 127 2.66 -6.67 0.42
CA ILE A 127 3.53 -5.59 -0.04
C ILE A 127 4.94 -5.77 0.54
N GLY A 128 5.06 -5.95 1.86
CA GLY A 128 6.35 -6.15 2.53
C GLY A 128 7.12 -7.37 1.99
N ASN A 129 6.43 -8.49 1.77
CA ASN A 129 7.03 -9.69 1.19
C ASN A 129 7.48 -9.48 -0.26
N ALA A 130 6.67 -8.83 -1.09
CA ALA A 130 7.05 -8.51 -2.46
C ALA A 130 8.26 -7.58 -2.52
N HIS A 131 8.33 -6.62 -1.60
CA HIS A 131 9.47 -5.72 -1.48
C HIS A 131 10.75 -6.47 -1.11
N HIS A 132 10.69 -7.33 -0.09
CA HIS A 132 11.82 -8.15 0.35
C HIS A 132 12.36 -9.06 -0.76
N LEU A 133 11.47 -9.71 -1.52
CA LEU A 133 11.85 -10.56 -2.65
C LEU A 133 12.56 -9.75 -3.76
N MET A 134 12.08 -8.53 -4.04
CA MET A 134 12.70 -7.65 -5.02
C MET A 134 14.09 -7.20 -4.58
N GLN A 135 14.28 -6.87 -3.29
CA GLN A 135 15.61 -6.52 -2.76
C GLN A 135 16.60 -7.69 -2.92
N LYS A 136 16.22 -8.90 -2.48
CA LYS A 136 17.06 -10.09 -2.63
C LYS A 136 17.44 -10.37 -4.08
N PHE A 137 16.47 -10.29 -5.00
CA PHE A 137 16.74 -10.46 -6.42
C PHE A 137 17.78 -9.45 -6.92
N ASN A 138 17.66 -8.18 -6.52
CA ASN A 138 18.60 -7.14 -6.93
C ASN A 138 20.01 -7.36 -6.35
N GLU A 139 20.12 -7.78 -5.09
CA GLU A 139 21.39 -8.14 -4.45
C GLU A 139 22.08 -9.30 -5.20
N GLU A 140 21.35 -10.40 -5.43
CA GLU A 140 21.88 -11.58 -6.14
C GLU A 140 22.32 -11.26 -7.59
N HIS A 141 21.63 -10.35 -8.28
CA HIS A 141 21.98 -9.96 -9.65
C HIS A 141 23.09 -8.92 -9.71
N SER A 142 23.18 -8.03 -8.72
CA SER A 142 24.29 -7.08 -8.57
C SER A 142 25.62 -7.82 -8.35
N ASP A 143 25.61 -8.87 -7.52
CA ASP A 143 26.80 -9.70 -7.26
C ASP A 143 27.25 -10.47 -8.51
N ARG A 144 26.30 -10.91 -9.35
CA ARG A 144 26.62 -11.58 -10.63
C ARG A 144 27.22 -10.65 -11.66
N LEU A 145 26.77 -9.39 -11.71
CA LEU A 145 27.30 -8.38 -12.63
C LEU A 145 28.70 -7.90 -12.21
N THR A 146 29.00 -7.86 -10.91
CA THR A 146 30.34 -7.50 -10.41
C THR A 146 31.36 -8.65 -10.51
N GLN A 147 30.91 -9.91 -10.55
CA GLN A 147 31.79 -11.08 -10.78
C GLN A 147 32.05 -11.37 -12.27
N ALA A 148 31.29 -10.77 -13.19
CA ALA A 148 31.51 -10.90 -14.62
C ALA A 148 32.68 -10.01 -15.11
N THR A 149 33.89 -10.57 -15.02
CA THR A 149 35.19 -10.23 -15.66
C THR A 149 36.11 -9.16 -15.05
N PRO A 150 37.41 -9.52 -14.95
CA PRO A 150 38.43 -8.85 -15.76
C PRO A 150 38.85 -9.76 -16.91
N ALA A 151 38.62 -9.32 -18.15
CA ALA A 151 39.09 -10.04 -19.33
C ALA A 151 40.61 -10.16 -19.28
N LYS A 152 41.14 -11.39 -19.23
CA LYS A 152 42.58 -11.66 -19.40
C LYS A 152 42.99 -11.12 -20.77
N LYS A 153 43.72 -10.01 -20.78
CA LYS A 153 44.38 -9.49 -21.98
C LYS A 153 45.52 -10.45 -22.31
N THR A 154 45.28 -11.39 -23.23
CA THR A 154 46.34 -12.22 -23.80
C THR A 154 47.26 -11.31 -24.61
N ILE A 155 48.39 -10.92 -24.03
CA ILE A 155 49.46 -10.24 -24.77
C ILE A 155 50.25 -11.35 -25.47
N ASN A 156 49.99 -11.56 -26.76
CA ASN A 156 50.90 -12.33 -27.61
C ASN A 156 52.11 -11.45 -27.94
N SER A 157 53.19 -11.61 -27.20
CA SER A 157 54.51 -11.11 -27.58
C SER A 157 55.26 -12.20 -28.34
N ASN A 158 55.09 -12.22 -29.67
CA ASN A 158 56.10 -12.79 -30.56
C ASN A 158 57.07 -11.65 -30.92
N MET A 159 58.29 -11.72 -30.39
CA MET A 159 59.55 -11.31 -31.03
C MET A 159 60.73 -11.66 -30.11
#